data_AF-A0A0E3S808-F1
#
_entry.id   AF-A0A0E3S808-F1
#
_cell.length_a   1.000
_cell.length_b   1.000
_cell.length_c   1.000
_cell.angle_alpha   90.00
_cell.angle_beta   90.00
_cell.angle_gamma   90.00
#
_symmetry.space_group_name_H-M   'P 1'
#
loop_
_entity.id
_entity.type
_entity.pdbx_description
1 polymer ?
#
loop_
_entity_poly.entity_id
_entity_poly.type
_entity_poly.pdbx_seq_one_letter_code
_entity_poly.pdbx_strand_id
1 'polypeptide(L)'
;MGCFKAFNERKFHFKEYDGEAQIIAFFTCGGCSGRRVYRLLNALKKHDLDVVHLSSCMLMEDSYPKCPNIDTIKKTIQDAGIKVVEGTHH
;
A
#
# COMPACT_ATOMS: atom_id res chain seq x y z
N MET A 1 15.14 -8.04 -4.66
CA MET A 1 15.05 -6.56 -4.73
C MET A 1 14.04 -6.11 -3.66
N GLY A 2 14.17 -4.95 -3.01
CA GLY A 2 13.21 -4.50 -1.98
C GLY A 2 12.27 -3.40 -2.49
N CYS A 3 11.17 -3.11 -1.77
CA CYS A 3 10.15 -2.12 -2.14
C CYS A 3 10.73 -0.76 -2.55
N PHE A 4 11.59 -0.16 -1.71
CA PHE A 4 12.15 1.16 -2.00
C PHE A 4 13.10 1.15 -3.20
N LYS A 5 13.88 0.07 -3.38
CA LYS A 5 14.74 -0.07 -4.55
C LYS A 5 13.89 -0.19 -5.83
N ALA A 6 12.81 -0.99 -5.78
CA ALA A 6 11.88 -1.12 -6.91
C ALA A 6 11.20 0.22 -7.24
N PHE A 7 10.81 1.00 -6.23
CA PHE A 7 10.28 2.34 -6.43
C PHE A 7 11.32 3.27 -7.07
N ASN A 8 12.50 3.39 -6.47
CA ASN A 8 13.56 4.30 -6.97
C ASN A 8 14.00 3.96 -8.39
N GLU A 9 14.01 2.68 -8.76
CA GLU A 9 14.36 2.22 -10.11
C GLU A 9 13.14 2.13 -11.05
N ARG A 10 11.94 2.52 -10.59
CA ARG A 10 10.66 2.46 -11.32
C ARG A 10 10.40 1.07 -11.96
N LYS A 11 10.57 0.02 -11.16
CA LYS A 11 10.38 -1.38 -11.54
C LYS A 11 9.10 -1.98 -10.97
N PHE A 12 8.70 -3.13 -11.50
CA PHE A 12 7.54 -3.91 -11.03
C PHE A 12 6.26 -3.08 -11.01
N HIS A 13 5.57 -3.01 -9.87
CA HIS A 13 4.34 -2.25 -9.70
C HIS A 13 4.55 -0.73 -9.68
N PHE A 14 5.79 -0.25 -9.83
CA PHE A 14 6.12 1.19 -9.84
C PHE A 14 6.45 1.75 -11.23
N LYS A 15 6.25 0.99 -12.31
CA LYS A 15 6.60 1.39 -13.69
C LYS A 15 5.86 2.62 -14.22
N GLU A 16 4.65 2.85 -13.73
CA GLU A 16 3.78 3.94 -14.21
C GLU A 16 4.06 5.29 -13.53
N TYR A 17 4.88 5.31 -12.49
CA TYR A 17 5.19 6.55 -11.76
C TYR A 17 6.28 7.35 -12.47
N ASP A 18 6.09 8.66 -12.55
CA ASP A 18 7.06 9.61 -13.07
C ASP A 18 8.21 9.89 -12.08
N GLY A 19 9.07 10.85 -12.43
CA GLY A 19 10.20 11.27 -11.59
C GLY A 19 9.80 12.07 -10.34
N GLU A 20 8.61 12.68 -10.34
CA GLU A 20 8.12 13.53 -9.25
C GLU A 20 7.41 12.72 -8.16
N ALA A 21 7.00 11.48 -8.46
CA ALA A 21 6.40 10.59 -7.48
C ALA A 21 7.32 10.35 -6.27
N GLN A 22 6.74 10.45 -5.06
CA GLN A 22 7.43 10.26 -3.79
C GLN A 22 6.73 9.21 -2.92
N ILE A 23 7.53 8.46 -2.15
CA ILE A 23 7.00 7.68 -1.03
C ILE A 23 6.98 8.59 0.20
N ILE A 24 5.77 9.05 0.55
CA ILE A 24 5.56 9.93 1.71
C ILE A 24 5.35 9.15 3.03
N ALA A 25 5.06 7.84 2.95
CA ALA A 25 4.85 7.00 4.12
C ALA A 25 5.10 5.52 3.84
N PHE A 26 5.56 4.80 4.85
CA PHE A 26 5.65 3.34 4.87
C PHE A 26 5.25 2.84 6.27
N PHE A 27 4.28 1.92 6.34
CA PHE A 27 3.81 1.38 7.61
C PHE A 27 3.24 -0.03 7.47
N THR A 28 3.18 -0.76 8.57
CA THR A 28 2.59 -2.10 8.63
C THR A 28 1.11 -2.04 9.04
N CYS A 29 0.27 -2.94 8.52
CA CYS A 29 -1.11 -3.08 9.01
C CYS A 29 -1.15 -3.60 10.46
N GLY A 30 -0.10 -4.30 10.91
CA GLY A 30 0.01 -4.88 12.24
C GLY A 30 -0.98 -6.01 12.51
N GLY A 31 -1.54 -6.64 11.46
CA GLY A 31 -2.55 -7.70 11.59
C GLY A 31 -3.94 -7.22 12.03
N CYS A 32 -4.18 -5.91 12.16
CA CYS A 32 -5.47 -5.39 12.62
C CYS A 32 -6.54 -5.42 11.51
N SER A 33 -7.81 -5.28 11.91
CA SER A 33 -8.99 -5.21 11.02
C SER A 33 -9.10 -3.94 10.17
N GLY A 34 -8.03 -3.16 10.04
CA GLY A 34 -7.99 -1.93 9.24
C GLY A 34 -8.05 -0.62 10.05
N ARG A 35 -8.31 -0.66 11.37
CA ARG A 35 -8.35 0.56 12.23
C ARG A 35 -7.05 1.37 12.15
N ARG A 36 -5.89 0.70 12.11
CA ARG A 36 -4.60 1.39 11.97
C ARG A 36 -4.46 2.04 10.60
N VAL A 37 -4.86 1.35 9.54
CA VAL A 37 -4.85 1.86 8.17
C VAL A 37 -5.73 3.11 8.10
N TYR A 38 -6.98 3.03 8.55
CA TYR A 38 -7.92 4.16 8.57
C TYR A 38 -7.34 5.42 9.22
N ARG A 39 -6.76 5.28 10.42
CA ARG A 39 -6.15 6.42 11.14
C ARG A 39 -5.00 7.05 10.37
N LEU A 40 -4.14 6.23 9.77
CA LEU A 40 -2.99 6.71 9.01
C LEU A 40 -3.41 7.35 7.69
N LEU A 41 -4.37 6.78 6.97
CA LEU A 41 -4.93 7.40 5.76
C LEU A 41 -5.45 8.80 6.07
N ASN A 42 -6.26 8.98 7.11
CA ASN A 42 -6.78 10.29 7.49
C ASN A 42 -5.67 11.29 7.84
N ALA A 43 -4.58 10.83 8.45
CA ALA A 43 -3.43 11.68 8.74
C ALA A 43 -2.62 12.02 7.48
N LEU A 44 -2.55 11.13 6.49
CA LEU A 44 -1.76 11.28 5.27
C LEU A 44 -2.50 12.00 4.14
N LYS A 45 -3.84 12.01 4.13
CA LYS A 45 -4.65 12.73 3.13
C LYS A 45 -4.30 14.21 3.01
N LYS A 46 -3.88 14.85 4.11
CA LYS A 46 -3.46 16.26 4.12
C LYS A 46 -2.07 16.51 3.52
N HIS A 47 -1.41 15.45 3.07
CA HIS A 47 -0.07 15.45 2.48
C HIS A 47 -0.09 14.87 1.06
N ASP A 48 -1.18 15.15 0.32
CA ASP A 48 -1.31 14.78 -1.10
C ASP A 48 -1.11 13.27 -1.36
N LEU A 49 -1.78 12.43 -0.56
CA LEU A 49 -1.75 10.98 -0.73
C LEU A 49 -2.68 10.54 -1.87
N ASP A 50 -2.10 10.15 -3.01
CA ASP A 50 -2.86 9.69 -4.19
C ASP A 50 -3.07 8.17 -4.25
N VAL A 51 -2.03 7.39 -3.89
CA VAL A 51 -1.98 5.94 -4.09
C VAL A 51 -1.43 5.21 -2.87
N VAL A 52 -2.04 4.08 -2.53
CA VAL A 52 -1.56 3.14 -1.51
C VAL A 52 -1.25 1.79 -2.16
N HIS A 53 -0.01 1.35 -1.99
CA HIS A 53 0.40 0.00 -2.38
C HIS A 53 0.21 -0.99 -1.23
N LEU A 54 -0.35 -2.16 -1.53
CA LEU A 54 -0.40 -3.30 -0.60
C LEU A 54 0.82 -4.20 -0.82
N SER A 55 1.60 -4.42 0.24
CA SER A 55 2.82 -5.24 0.18
C SER A 55 2.50 -6.73 0.10
N SER A 56 3.48 -7.52 -0.34
CA SER A 56 3.34 -8.96 -0.56
C SER A 56 2.91 -9.75 0.68
N CYS A 57 3.30 -9.33 1.89
CA CYS A 57 2.85 -9.97 3.14
C CYS A 57 1.32 -9.91 3.35
N MET A 58 0.60 -9.03 2.65
CA MET A 58 -0.87 -8.98 2.68
C MET A 58 -1.51 -9.80 1.56
N LEU A 59 -0.76 -10.07 0.48
CA LEU A 59 -1.28 -10.61 -0.79
C LEU A 59 -0.89 -12.07 -1.05
N MET A 60 0.21 -12.55 -0.46
CA MET A 60 0.66 -13.93 -0.63
C MET A 60 -0.30 -14.91 0.05
N GLU A 61 -0.70 -15.95 -0.68
CA GLU A 61 -1.58 -17.01 -0.17
C GLU A 61 -0.81 -18.29 0.21
N ASP A 62 0.34 -18.55 -0.43
CA ASP A 62 1.04 -19.84 -0.29
C ASP A 62 2.11 -19.89 0.81
N SER A 63 2.73 -18.74 1.12
CA SER A 63 3.91 -18.68 2.01
C SER A 63 3.64 -17.99 3.34
N TYR A 64 2.48 -17.36 3.48
CA TYR A 64 2.05 -16.63 4.67
C TYR A 64 0.57 -16.86 4.93
N PRO A 65 0.12 -16.83 6.20
CA PRO A 65 -1.30 -16.83 6.50
C PRO A 65 -2.00 -15.69 5.76
N LYS A 66 -3.05 -16.03 4.99
CA LYS A 66 -3.84 -15.06 4.24
C LYS A 66 -4.38 -13.98 5.17
N CYS A 67 -4.24 -12.72 4.77
CA CYS A 67 -4.79 -11.60 5.52
C CYS A 67 -6.33 -11.70 5.56
N PRO A 68 -6.95 -11.87 6.74
CA PRO A 68 -8.40 -12.02 6.83
C PRO A 68 -9.16 -10.70 6.61
N ASN A 69 -8.44 -9.57 6.58
CA ASN A 69 -9.01 -8.23 6.56
C ASN A 69 -8.72 -7.48 5.26
N ILE A 70 -8.16 -8.15 4.25
CA ILE A 70 -7.64 -7.45 3.07
C ILE A 70 -8.74 -6.67 2.33
N ASP A 71 -9.91 -7.27 2.12
CA ASP A 71 -11.01 -6.62 1.38
C ASP A 71 -11.57 -5.43 2.14
N THR A 72 -11.70 -5.54 3.46
CA THR A 72 -12.08 -4.42 4.34
C THR A 72 -11.06 -3.28 4.27
N ILE A 73 -9.76 -3.59 4.24
CA ILE A 73 -8.69 -2.60 4.11
C ILE A 73 -8.76 -1.91 2.74
N LYS A 74 -8.90 -2.68 1.64
CA LYS A 74 -9.04 -2.12 0.28
C LYS A 74 -10.23 -1.17 0.21
N LYS A 75 -11.39 -1.63 0.69
CA LYS A 75 -12.61 -0.82 0.73
C LYS A 75 -12.41 0.46 1.53
N THR A 76 -11.77 0.39 2.69
CA THR A 76 -11.47 1.59 3.51
C THR A 76 -10.62 2.62 2.76
N ILE A 77 -9.63 2.16 1.97
CA ILE A 77 -8.78 3.05 1.17
C ILE A 77 -9.57 3.64 -0.01
N GLN A 78 -10.38 2.82 -0.69
CA GLN A 78 -11.21 3.22 -1.83
C GLN A 78 -12.32 4.20 -1.42
N ASP A 79 -13.03 3.94 -0.32
CA ASP A 79 -14.04 4.84 0.26
C ASP A 79 -13.43 6.18 0.66
N ALA A 80 -12.12 6.21 0.91
CA ALA A 80 -11.36 7.42 1.17
C ALA A 80 -10.97 8.19 -0.10
N GLY A 81 -11.32 7.71 -1.30
CA GLY A 81 -10.98 8.33 -2.59
C GLY A 81 -9.54 8.08 -3.05
N ILE A 82 -8.84 7.11 -2.44
CA ILE A 82 -7.42 6.83 -2.69
C ILE A 82 -7.30 5.60 -3.58
N LYS A 83 -6.42 5.63 -4.59
CA LYS A 83 -6.17 4.48 -5.47
C LYS A 83 -5.45 3.38 -4.68
N VAL A 84 -5.92 2.14 -4.82
CA VAL A 84 -5.23 0.96 -4.30
C VAL A 84 -4.47 0.28 -5.42
N VAL A 85 -3.20 -0.05 -5.18
CA VAL A 85 -2.40 -0.92 -6.05
C VAL A 85 -1.99 -2.15 -5.25
N GLU A 86 -2.30 -3.33 -5.78
CA GLU A 86 -1.86 -4.59 -5.20
C GLU A 86 -0.46 -4.92 -5.70
N GLY A 87 0.52 -4.97 -4.79
CA GLY A 87 1.89 -5.34 -5.09
C GLY A 87 2.90 -4.21 -4.90
N THR A 88 4.17 -4.59 -4.86
CA THR A 88 5.30 -3.65 -4.73
C THR A 88 6.47 -4.06 -5.63
N HIS A 89 7.35 -4.94 -5.15
CA HIS A 89 8.63 -5.28 -5.79
C HIS A 89 8.70 -6.71 -6.37
N HIS A 90 7.54 -7.34 -6.56
CA HIS A 90 7.39 -8.64 -7.20
C HIS A 90 6.72 -8.48 -8.55
#